data_AF-A0A0D3BQI1-F1
#
_entry.id   AF-A0A0D3BQI1-F1
#
_cell.length_a   1.000
_cell.length_b   1.000
_cell.length_c   1.000
_cell.angle_alpha   90.00
_cell.angle_beta   90.00
_cell.angle_gamma   90.00
#
_symmetry.space_group_name_H-M   'P 1'
#
loop_
_entity.id
_entity.type
_entity.pdbx_description
1 polymer ?
#
loop_
_entity_poly.entity_id
_entity_poly.type
_entity_poly.pdbx_seq_one_letter_code
_entity_poly.pdbx_strand_id
1 'polypeptide(L)'
;MHLLENVSLCLSSFSNRCPDVRHSTFESLRLGRSSQSIAFGFLCFWDSLNFKKDKEFVGITVLFFDEKVNSVIYGFTPVRRANHYMSSLKEGSIVKVDHFEVARCSSMYTITDHLFLIRFISLTIIGEVITGAPEINL
;
A
#
# COMPACT_ATOMS: atom_id res chain seq x y z
N MET A 1 -1.87 3.56 -19.36
CA MET A 1 -0.52 3.20 -19.86
C MET A 1 0.54 4.08 -19.21
N HIS A 2 0.42 5.41 -19.28
CA HIS A 2 1.35 6.35 -18.64
C HIS A 2 1.53 6.20 -17.12
N LEU A 3 0.47 5.94 -16.34
CA LEU A 3 0.60 5.79 -14.88
C LEU A 3 1.49 4.58 -14.50
N LEU A 4 1.32 3.46 -15.19
CA LEU A 4 2.12 2.23 -14.98
C LEU A 4 3.57 2.42 -15.43
N GLU A 5 3.79 3.09 -16.56
CA GLU A 5 5.14 3.41 -17.05
C GLU A 5 5.87 4.36 -16.11
N ASN A 6 5.18 5.38 -15.59
CA ASN A 6 5.78 6.34 -14.65
C ASN A 6 6.08 5.69 -13.30
N VAL A 7 5.18 4.85 -12.78
CA VAL A 7 5.43 4.03 -11.59
C VAL A 7 6.65 3.10 -11.82
N SER A 8 6.73 2.44 -12.99
CA SER A 8 7.86 1.59 -13.37
C SER A 8 9.19 2.34 -13.51
N LEU A 9 9.17 3.57 -14.04
CA LEU A 9 10.35 4.45 -14.13
C LEU A 9 10.83 4.93 -12.74
N CYS A 10 9.91 5.25 -11.83
CA CYS A 10 10.23 5.59 -10.45
C CYS A 10 10.91 4.42 -9.72
N LEU A 11 10.45 3.20 -9.99
CA LEU A 11 10.90 1.97 -9.33
C LEU A 11 12.22 1.41 -9.92
N SER A 12 12.44 1.50 -11.24
CA SER A 12 13.72 1.12 -11.86
C SER A 12 14.90 2.00 -11.40
N SER A 13 14.64 3.28 -11.14
CA SER A 13 15.60 4.20 -10.50
C SER A 13 15.87 3.86 -9.02
N PHE A 14 15.04 3.03 -8.41
CA PHE A 14 15.04 2.69 -7.00
C PHE A 14 15.68 1.34 -6.68
N SER A 15 15.45 0.29 -7.49
CA SER A 15 16.13 -1.02 -7.34
C SER A 15 17.66 -0.91 -7.35
N ASN A 16 18.20 0.18 -7.92
CA ASN A 16 19.63 0.50 -7.94
C ASN A 16 20.15 1.19 -6.66
N ARG A 17 19.27 1.64 -5.74
CA ARG A 17 19.62 2.45 -4.57
C ARG A 17 19.54 1.73 -3.22
N CYS A 18 18.90 0.56 -3.12
CA CYS A 18 18.79 -0.17 -1.85
C CYS A 18 18.93 -1.70 -2.03
N PRO A 19 20.13 -2.21 -2.38
CA PRO A 19 20.36 -3.63 -2.67
C PRO A 19 20.18 -4.58 -1.47
N ASP A 20 20.22 -4.06 -0.23
CA ASP A 20 20.17 -4.87 1.00
C ASP A 20 18.77 -5.03 1.62
N VAL A 21 17.73 -4.40 1.07
CA VAL A 21 16.36 -4.62 1.56
C VAL A 21 15.85 -5.96 1.03
N ARG A 22 15.70 -6.94 1.92
CA ARG A 22 15.00 -8.18 1.61
C ARG A 22 13.52 -7.87 1.36
N HIS A 23 13.16 -7.60 0.11
CA HIS A 23 11.78 -7.36 -0.29
C HIS A 23 11.02 -8.68 -0.31
N SER A 24 10.13 -8.89 0.66
CA SER A 24 9.05 -9.89 0.55
C SER A 24 8.05 -9.42 -0.49
N THR A 25 7.67 -10.29 -1.44
CA THR A 25 6.66 -9.97 -2.46
C THR A 25 5.24 -10.18 -1.92
N PHE A 26 4.22 -9.65 -2.60
CA PHE A 26 2.82 -9.90 -2.22
C PHE A 26 2.45 -11.39 -2.26
N GLU A 27 3.09 -12.18 -3.12
CA GLU A 27 2.91 -13.65 -3.16
C GLU A 27 3.32 -14.36 -1.86
N SER A 28 4.22 -13.75 -1.08
CA SER A 28 4.67 -14.29 0.20
C SER A 28 3.73 -13.98 1.37
N LEU A 29 2.69 -13.16 1.15
CA LEU A 29 1.74 -12.78 2.17
C LEU A 29 0.96 -13.99 2.68
N ARG A 30 0.84 -14.07 4.01
CA ARG A 30 0.07 -15.11 4.69
C ARG A 30 -0.90 -14.47 5.66
N LEU A 31 -2.07 -15.07 5.81
CA LEU A 31 -3.14 -14.56 6.67
C LEU A 31 -2.72 -14.42 8.12
N GLY A 32 -3.27 -13.39 8.76
CA GLY A 32 -3.03 -13.08 10.17
C GLY A 32 -2.07 -11.92 10.37
N ARG A 33 -1.58 -11.78 11.60
CA ARG A 33 -0.61 -10.73 11.96
C ARG A 33 0.75 -11.07 11.39
N SER A 34 1.26 -10.17 10.57
CA SER A 34 2.58 -10.26 9.98
C SER A 34 3.60 -9.54 10.87
N SER A 35 4.68 -10.23 11.22
CA SER A 35 5.92 -9.61 11.70
C SER A 35 6.86 -9.24 10.54
N GLN A 36 6.44 -9.50 9.30
CA GLN A 36 7.22 -9.17 8.13
C GLN A 36 7.21 -7.67 7.88
N SER A 37 8.27 -7.22 7.23
CA SER A 37 8.36 -5.92 6.63
C SER A 37 8.20 -6.05 5.12
N ILE A 38 7.41 -5.17 4.52
CA ILE A 38 7.29 -5.10 3.06
C ILE A 38 7.49 -3.65 2.63
N ALA A 39 8.31 -3.47 1.59
CA ALA A 39 8.39 -2.21 0.88
C ALA A 39 7.53 -2.31 -0.39
N PHE A 40 6.69 -1.32 -0.62
CA PHE A 40 5.81 -1.27 -1.79
C PHE A 40 5.71 0.16 -2.33
N GLY A 41 5.41 0.26 -3.63
CA GLY A 41 5.05 1.53 -4.25
C GLY A 41 3.66 1.95 -3.79
N PHE A 42 3.53 3.12 -3.21
CA PHE A 42 2.26 3.74 -2.87
C PHE A 42 1.70 4.43 -4.12
N LEU A 43 0.58 3.91 -4.61
CA LEU A 43 -0.08 4.45 -5.80
C LEU A 43 -0.96 5.62 -5.41
N CYS A 44 -2.09 5.36 -4.75
CA CYS A 44 -3.03 6.41 -4.34
C CYS A 44 -3.86 5.94 -3.14
N PHE A 45 -4.68 6.85 -2.60
CA PHE A 45 -5.59 6.56 -1.51
C PHE A 45 -6.90 7.33 -1.67
N TRP A 46 -7.96 6.83 -1.02
CA TRP A 46 -9.25 7.50 -0.98
C TRP A 46 -10.03 7.14 0.28
N ASP A 47 -11.00 8.00 0.60
CA ASP A 47 -11.91 7.79 1.71
C ASP A 47 -12.82 6.60 1.45
N SER A 48 -12.87 5.71 2.42
CA SER A 48 -13.78 4.57 2.45
C SER A 48 -15.01 4.95 3.26
N LEU A 49 -16.17 4.86 2.62
CA LEU A 49 -17.45 5.27 3.19
C LEU A 49 -18.37 4.05 3.34
N ASN A 50 -19.08 3.97 4.45
CA ASN A 50 -20.13 2.98 4.65
C ASN A 50 -21.45 3.49 4.09
N PHE A 51 -21.74 3.11 2.84
CA PHE A 51 -22.98 3.51 2.18
C PHE A 51 -24.26 3.02 2.87
N LYS A 52 -24.19 1.96 3.69
CA LYS A 52 -25.35 1.47 4.47
C LYS A 52 -25.62 2.31 5.72
N LYS A 53 -24.68 3.14 6.14
CA LYS A 53 -24.77 4.00 7.31
C LYS A 53 -24.50 5.45 6.90
N ASP A 54 -25.35 6.01 6.07
CA ASP A 54 -25.32 7.43 5.68
C ASP A 54 -23.95 7.93 5.18
N LYS A 55 -23.21 7.07 4.47
CA LYS A 55 -21.85 7.34 4.00
C LYS A 55 -20.86 7.69 5.13
N GLU A 56 -21.04 7.08 6.31
CA GLU A 56 -20.13 7.20 7.46
C GLU A 56 -18.68 6.90 7.02
N PHE A 57 -17.76 7.79 7.33
CA PHE A 57 -16.34 7.59 7.08
C PHE A 57 -15.80 6.43 7.94
N VAL A 58 -15.41 5.33 7.30
CA VAL A 58 -14.92 4.14 7.99
C VAL A 58 -13.41 4.01 7.99
N GLY A 59 -12.73 4.80 7.15
CA GLY A 59 -11.28 4.77 7.03
C GLY A 59 -10.80 5.15 5.64
N ILE A 60 -9.53 4.87 5.37
CA ILE A 60 -8.88 5.15 4.10
C ILE A 60 -8.53 3.82 3.45
N THR A 61 -8.86 3.68 2.18
CA THR A 61 -8.33 2.61 1.32
C THR A 61 -7.10 3.12 0.62
N VAL A 62 -6.08 2.28 0.54
CA VAL A 62 -4.79 2.59 -0.06
C VAL A 62 -4.49 1.57 -1.14
N LEU A 63 -3.84 1.96 -2.25
CA LEU A 63 -3.31 1.02 -3.24
C LEU A 63 -1.79 0.92 -3.16
N PHE A 64 -1.31 -0.32 -3.14
CA PHE A 64 0.10 -0.66 -3.12
C PHE A 64 0.47 -1.49 -4.35
N PHE A 65 1.66 -1.24 -4.90
CA PHE A 65 2.22 -1.94 -6.04
C PHE A 65 3.51 -2.68 -5.67
N ASP A 66 3.61 -3.93 -6.11
CA ASP A 66 4.81 -4.75 -6.05
C ASP A 66 5.32 -4.94 -7.49
N GLU A 67 6.47 -4.31 -7.78
CA GLU A 67 7.09 -4.37 -9.10
C GLU A 67 7.60 -5.77 -9.45
N LYS A 68 8.04 -6.56 -8.46
CA LYS A 68 8.76 -7.80 -8.72
C LYS A 68 7.88 -8.85 -9.36
N VAL A 69 6.60 -8.80 -9.00
CA VAL A 69 5.57 -9.70 -9.50
C VAL A 69 4.48 -8.95 -10.29
N ASN A 70 4.68 -7.66 -10.54
CA ASN A 70 3.74 -6.77 -11.23
C ASN A 70 2.31 -6.90 -10.68
N SER A 71 2.16 -6.88 -9.34
CA SER A 71 0.89 -7.11 -8.66
C SER A 71 0.47 -5.88 -7.87
N VAL A 72 -0.84 -5.65 -7.77
CA VAL A 72 -1.45 -4.59 -6.96
C VAL A 72 -2.23 -5.22 -5.82
N ILE A 73 -2.09 -4.68 -4.62
CA ILE A 73 -2.88 -5.04 -3.45
C ILE A 73 -3.45 -3.77 -2.83
N TYR A 74 -4.68 -3.84 -2.31
CA TYR A 74 -5.20 -2.72 -1.53
C TYR A 74 -4.96 -2.92 -0.03
N GLY A 75 -4.73 -1.81 0.65
CA GLY A 75 -4.65 -1.68 2.08
C GLY A 75 -5.86 -0.96 2.67
N PHE A 76 -6.08 -1.13 3.95
CA PHE A 76 -7.12 -0.44 4.70
C PHE A 76 -6.62 0.10 6.04
N THR A 77 -6.86 1.38 6.26
CA THR A 77 -6.61 2.09 7.52
C THR A 77 -7.94 2.52 8.13
N PRO A 78 -8.36 1.99 9.28
CA PRO A 78 -9.64 2.38 9.87
C PRO A 78 -9.64 3.84 10.35
N VAL A 79 -10.81 4.46 10.37
CA VAL A 79 -11.04 5.88 10.73
C VAL A 79 -10.26 6.36 11.95
N ARG A 80 -10.23 5.57 13.03
CA ARG A 80 -9.50 5.91 14.27
C ARG A 80 -7.98 6.08 14.10
N ARG A 81 -7.45 5.62 12.97
CA ARG A 81 -6.02 5.62 12.63
C ARG A 81 -5.71 6.40 11.35
N ALA A 82 -6.71 6.81 10.58
CA ALA A 82 -6.54 7.50 9.30
C ALA A 82 -5.55 8.67 9.40
N ASN A 83 -5.82 9.60 10.32
CA ASN A 83 -4.99 10.79 10.53
C ASN A 83 -3.54 10.48 10.94
N HIS A 84 -3.30 9.35 11.61
CA HIS A 84 -1.96 8.98 12.06
C HIS A 84 -1.04 8.59 10.90
N TYR A 85 -1.62 8.01 9.84
CA TYR A 85 -0.86 7.50 8.70
C TYR A 85 -0.89 8.42 7.49
N MET A 86 -1.92 9.28 7.35
CA MET A 86 -2.06 10.16 6.18
C MET A 86 -0.83 11.03 5.92
N SER A 87 -0.20 11.59 6.95
CA SER A 87 0.99 12.45 6.78
C SER A 87 2.23 11.69 6.29
N SER A 88 2.25 10.36 6.45
CA SER A 88 3.34 9.49 6.02
C SER A 88 3.12 8.87 4.63
N LEU A 89 1.95 9.08 4.02
CA LEU A 89 1.56 8.49 2.75
C LEU A 89 1.62 9.55 1.63
N LYS A 90 2.60 9.44 0.73
CA LYS A 90 2.74 10.32 -0.45
C LYS A 90 2.57 9.53 -1.74
N GLU A 91 1.68 9.96 -2.62
CA GLU A 91 1.48 9.39 -3.97
C GLU A 91 2.81 9.27 -4.73
N GLY A 92 3.03 8.12 -5.35
CA GLY A 92 4.25 7.81 -6.09
C GLY A 92 5.49 7.54 -5.22
N SER A 93 5.34 7.48 -3.90
CA SER A 93 6.44 7.15 -3.00
C SER A 93 6.55 5.65 -2.72
N ILE A 94 7.73 5.20 -2.31
CA ILE A 94 7.90 3.85 -1.80
C ILE A 94 7.89 3.94 -0.28
N VAL A 95 7.03 3.15 0.34
CA VAL A 95 6.94 3.10 1.80
C VAL A 95 7.20 1.68 2.27
N LYS A 96 7.97 1.59 3.35
CA LYS A 96 8.17 0.34 4.08
C LYS A 96 7.09 0.26 5.15
N VAL A 97 6.38 -0.87 5.25
CA VAL A 97 5.39 -1.09 6.28
C VAL A 97 5.74 -2.33 7.09
N ASP A 98 5.82 -2.11 8.41
CA ASP A 98 6.09 -3.13 9.42
C ASP A 98 4.83 -3.38 10.25
N HIS A 99 4.69 -4.59 10.79
CA HIS A 99 3.66 -4.97 11.76
C HIS A 99 2.23 -4.68 11.27
N PHE A 100 1.82 -5.34 10.19
CA PHE A 100 0.47 -5.23 9.63
C PHE A 100 -0.29 -6.55 9.74
N GLU A 101 -1.60 -6.52 9.49
CA GLU A 101 -2.43 -7.71 9.39
C GLU A 101 -2.78 -8.00 7.93
N VAL A 102 -2.72 -9.28 7.54
CA VAL A 102 -3.18 -9.75 6.22
C VAL A 102 -4.54 -10.39 6.41
N ALA A 103 -5.54 -9.87 5.71
CA ALA A 103 -6.90 -10.39 5.75
C ALA A 103 -7.34 -10.85 4.34
N ARG A 104 -8.33 -11.74 4.28
CA ARG A 104 -8.98 -12.08 3.00
C ARG A 104 -9.89 -10.95 2.56
N CYS A 105 -9.87 -10.66 1.27
CA CYS A 105 -10.88 -9.81 0.65
C CYS A 105 -12.23 -10.51 0.72
N SER A 106 -13.28 -9.84 1.19
CA SER A 106 -14.65 -10.30 0.95
C SER A 106 -14.99 -9.95 -0.51
N SER A 107 -15.14 -10.96 -1.36
CA SER A 107 -15.31 -10.93 -2.83
C SER A 107 -16.40 -10.01 -3.41
N MET A 108 -17.09 -9.22 -2.60
CA MET A 108 -18.06 -8.25 -3.10
C MET A 108 -17.31 -6.94 -3.38
N TYR A 109 -16.96 -6.73 -4.66
CA TYR A 109 -16.31 -5.52 -5.20
C TYR A 109 -14.83 -5.39 -4.81
N THR A 110 -13.97 -6.25 -5.36
CA THR A 110 -12.52 -6.15 -5.17
C THR A 110 -11.92 -5.15 -6.16
N ILE A 111 -11.14 -4.21 -5.62
CA ILE A 111 -10.42 -3.19 -6.40
C ILE A 111 -9.24 -3.80 -7.16
N THR A 112 -8.76 -4.97 -6.72
CA THR A 112 -7.60 -5.68 -7.24
C THR A 112 -7.90 -7.18 -7.33
N ASP A 113 -7.22 -7.91 -8.21
CA ASP A 113 -7.33 -9.37 -8.32
C ASP A 113 -6.66 -10.13 -7.16
N HIS A 114 -5.92 -9.42 -6.31
CA HIS A 114 -5.25 -10.01 -5.15
C HIS A 114 -6.25 -10.50 -4.09
N LEU A 115 -6.07 -11.74 -3.64
CA LEU A 115 -6.99 -12.43 -2.70
C LEU A 115 -6.92 -11.90 -1.27
N PHE A 116 -5.84 -11.19 -0.94
CA PHE A 116 -5.61 -10.59 0.37
C PHE A 116 -5.60 -9.07 0.31
N LEU A 117 -5.83 -8.46 1.47
CA LEU A 117 -5.65 -7.03 1.73
C LEU A 117 -4.77 -6.83 2.96
N ILE A 118 -4.07 -5.70 3.01
CA ILE A 118 -3.25 -5.29 4.15
C ILE A 118 -4.07 -4.39 5.09
N ARG A 119 -4.18 -4.73 6.37
CA ARG A 119 -4.85 -3.91 7.39
C ARG A 119 -3.81 -3.25 8.28
N PHE A 120 -3.90 -1.92 8.40
CA PHE A 120 -3.10 -1.19 9.36
C PHE A 120 -3.70 -1.37 10.75
N ILE A 121 -2.90 -1.89 11.67
CA ILE A 121 -3.21 -2.09 13.08
C ILE A 121 -2.50 -1.04 13.93
N SER A 122 -2.82 -0.94 15.22
CA SER A 122 -2.21 0.07 16.09
C SER A 122 -0.68 -0.05 16.25
N LEU A 123 -0.11 -1.21 15.88
CA LEU A 123 1.32 -1.45 15.90
C LEU A 123 1.98 -1.23 14.53
N THR A 124 1.19 -0.91 13.49
CA THR A 124 1.73 -0.73 12.15
C THR A 124 2.62 0.50 12.11
N ILE A 125 3.84 0.31 11.63
CA ILE A 125 4.84 1.35 11.47
C ILE A 125 5.03 1.57 9.98
N ILE A 126 4.93 2.82 9.55
CA ILE A 126 5.30 3.24 8.20
C ILE A 126 6.70 3.82 8.31
N GLY A 127 7.65 3.09 7.77
CA GLY A 127 9.05 3.47 7.69
C GLY A 127 9.32 4.49 6.59
N GLU A 128 10.61 4.77 6.40
CA GLU A 128 11.11 5.82 5.53
C GLU A 128 10.48 5.79 4.13
N VAL A 129 9.95 6.95 3.75
CA VAL A 129 9.46 7.24 2.41
C VAL A 129 10.69 7.53 1.57
N ILE A 130 11.05 6.65 0.64
CA ILE A 130 12.19 6.94 -0.22
C ILE A 130 11.72 7.87 -1.34
N THR A 131 11.85 9.17 -1.08
CA THR A 131 11.51 10.25 -2.02
C THR A 131 12.64 10.43 -3.03
N GLY A 132 12.29 10.47 -4.32
CA GLY A 132 13.26 10.53 -5.42
C GLY A 132 12.75 9.96 -6.74
N ALA A 133 11.47 9.57 -6.77
CA ALA A 133 10.67 9.40 -7.98
C ALA A 133 10.65 10.72 -8.78
N PRO A 134 10.86 10.72 -10.12
CA PRO A 134 10.62 11.91 -10.93
C PRO A 134 9.18 12.43 -10.70
N GLU A 135 9.03 13.75 -10.56
CA GLU A 135 7.71 14.38 -10.50
C GLU A 135 6.93 14.05 -11.78
N ILE A 136 5.82 13.35 -11.61
CA ILE A 136 4.89 13.08 -12.69
C ILE A 136 3.96 14.27 -12.76
N ASN A 137 4.21 15.20 -13.68
CA ASN A 137 3.19 16.15 -14.09
C ASN A 137 2.13 15.37 -14.86
N LEU A 138 0.94 15.24 -14.27
CA LEU A 138 -0.25 14.63 -14.89
C LEU A 138 -0.83 15.53 -15.98
#